data_AF-A0A7X3RF16-F1
#
_entry.id   AF-A0A7X3RF16-F1
#
_cell.length_a   1.000
_cell.length_b   1.000
_cell.length_c   1.000
_cell.angle_alpha   90.00
_cell.angle_beta   90.00
_cell.angle_gamma   90.00
#
_symmetry.space_group_name_H-M   'P 1'
#
loop_
_entity.id
_entity.type
_entity.pdbx_description
1 polymer ?
#
loop_
_entity_poly.entity_id
_entity_poly.type
_entity_poly.pdbx_seq_one_letter_code
_entity_poly.pdbx_strand_id
1 'polypeptide(L)'
;MKTRLFDALCYTKRIFCANNLRPIGEIITFSIPLLLLFCSVLVADVPMSDAELLPGKEVRITAPKTGKTFLLYVPVDYTDKRPFPVLFYYHGYRGTATTQMFRHITKGEGFIVVGMNYVTDDYYKGHLPPTKTAPEKAFFNEVTELVSARLNIARDY
;
A
#
# COMPACT_ATOMS: atom_id res chain seq x y z
N MET A 1 2.00 22.04 46.47
CA MET A 1 0.75 21.27 46.65
C MET A 1 1.03 19.87 46.12
N LYS A 2 1.38 18.90 47.00
CA LYS A 2 0.54 17.73 47.38
C LYS A 2 -0.08 17.02 46.14
N THR A 3 0.11 15.74 45.84
CA THR A 3 0.42 14.58 46.69
C THR A 3 0.89 13.39 45.84
N ARG A 4 1.55 12.45 46.55
CA ARG A 4 2.18 11.20 46.14
C ARG A 4 1.21 10.13 45.63
N LEU A 5 1.80 9.01 45.16
CA LEU A 5 1.53 7.59 45.49
C LEU A 5 1.47 6.74 44.20
N PHE A 6 2.05 5.54 44.05
CA PHE A 6 2.53 4.49 44.96
C PHE A 6 3.48 3.58 44.12
N ASP A 7 4.69 3.24 44.61
CA ASP A 7 5.10 1.88 45.06
C ASP A 7 5.33 0.84 43.93
N ALA A 8 6.29 -0.09 43.96
CA ALA A 8 7.30 -0.46 44.94
C ALA A 8 8.15 -1.65 44.41
N LEU A 9 9.38 -1.76 44.94
CA LEU A 9 10.18 -2.99 45.19
C LEU A 9 10.76 -3.72 43.95
N CYS A 10 11.97 -4.30 43.96
CA CYS A 10 12.96 -4.63 45.00
C CYS A 10 14.31 -4.85 44.28
N TYR A 11 15.41 -4.21 44.67
CA TYR A 11 16.37 -4.66 45.70
C TYR A 11 17.43 -5.66 45.18
N THR A 12 18.64 -5.15 44.92
CA THR A 12 19.87 -5.93 45.05
C THR A 12 20.95 -5.08 45.73
N LYS A 13 21.47 -5.61 46.84
CA LYS A 13 22.48 -4.99 47.68
C LYS A 13 23.67 -5.94 47.77
N ARG A 14 24.87 -5.35 47.72
CA ARG A 14 26.10 -5.66 48.49
C ARG A 14 27.30 -6.40 47.83
N ILE A 15 28.32 -5.58 47.53
CA ILE A 15 29.72 -5.54 48.03
C ILE A 15 30.63 -6.80 47.89
N PHE A 16 31.60 -6.66 46.97
CA PHE A 16 33.07 -6.78 47.06
C PHE A 16 33.81 -7.79 47.99
N CYS A 17 34.66 -8.58 47.31
CA CYS A 17 36.06 -9.01 47.57
C CYS A 17 36.46 -9.89 48.78
N ALA A 18 36.97 -11.09 48.46
CA ALA A 18 38.18 -11.67 49.07
C ALA A 18 38.83 -12.70 48.11
N ASN A 19 40.13 -12.90 48.28
CA ASN A 19 41.12 -13.36 47.31
C ASN A 19 41.22 -14.89 47.10
N ASN A 20 41.86 -15.23 45.96
CA ASN A 20 42.64 -16.44 45.66
C ASN A 20 41.92 -17.78 45.50
N LEU A 21 41.79 -18.23 44.24
CA LEU A 21 42.06 -19.59 43.75
C LEU A 21 41.89 -19.63 42.21
N ARG A 22 42.91 -20.11 41.49
CA ARG A 22 42.82 -20.58 40.09
C ARG A 22 42.40 -22.07 40.09
N PRO A 23 42.10 -22.71 38.95
CA PRO A 23 41.42 -22.32 37.70
C PRO A 23 40.20 -23.26 37.46
N ILE A 24 39.70 -23.37 36.22
CA ILE A 24 38.72 -24.34 35.68
C ILE A 24 37.31 -23.76 35.57
N GLY A 25 36.83 -23.63 34.33
CA GLY A 25 35.46 -23.22 34.04
C GLY A 25 35.35 -22.57 32.67
N GLU A 26 35.34 -23.42 31.65
CA GLU A 26 34.78 -23.25 30.30
C GLU A 26 34.28 -21.85 29.88
N ILE A 27 34.91 -21.35 28.82
CA ILE A 27 34.47 -20.18 28.07
C ILE A 27 33.16 -20.53 27.35
N ILE A 28 32.02 -20.09 27.88
CA ILE A 28 30.76 -20.01 27.13
C ILE A 28 30.54 -18.54 26.74
N THR A 29 31.36 -18.06 25.81
CA THR A 29 31.00 -16.91 24.97
C THR A 29 30.03 -17.40 23.91
N PHE A 30 28.73 -17.40 24.23
CA PHE A 30 27.69 -17.60 23.22
C PHE A 30 26.74 -16.40 23.18
N SER A 31 26.72 -15.79 21.99
CA SER A 31 25.48 -15.40 21.31
C SER A 31 24.75 -14.14 21.74
N ILE A 32 25.46 -13.02 21.88
CA ILE A 32 24.81 -11.70 21.80
C ILE A 32 24.74 -11.12 20.37
N PRO A 33 25.66 -11.38 19.42
CA PRO A 33 25.54 -10.75 18.09
C PRO A 33 24.54 -11.47 17.16
N LEU A 34 24.11 -12.69 17.47
CA LEU A 34 23.19 -13.46 16.61
C LEU A 34 21.72 -13.02 16.77
N LEU A 35 21.35 -12.42 17.91
CA LEU A 35 19.97 -11.99 18.17
C LEU A 35 19.61 -10.69 17.41
N LEU A 36 20.59 -9.85 17.09
CA LEU A 36 20.39 -8.60 16.36
C LEU A 36 20.30 -8.77 14.84
N LEU A 37 20.73 -9.92 14.30
CA LEU A 37 20.68 -10.20 12.85
C LEU A 37 19.29 -10.64 12.37
N PHE A 38 18.37 -10.99 13.28
CA PHE A 38 17.00 -11.42 12.95
C PHE A 38 15.96 -10.29 12.92
N CYS A 39 16.33 -9.06 13.28
CA CYS A 39 15.36 -7.95 13.36
C CYS A 39 15.19 -7.13 12.06
N SER A 40 15.91 -7.45 10.98
CA SER A 40 15.92 -6.60 9.76
C SER A 40 14.94 -7.02 8.66
N VAL A 41 13.95 -7.88 8.92
CA VAL A 41 12.93 -8.25 7.92
C VAL A 41 11.52 -8.04 8.44
N LEU A 42 11.22 -6.82 8.89
CA LEU A 42 9.85 -6.31 8.83
C LEU A 42 9.86 -5.13 7.86
N VAL A 43 9.81 -5.43 6.57
CA VAL A 43 9.21 -4.49 5.63
C VAL A 43 7.76 -4.38 6.09
N ALA A 44 7.41 -3.26 6.71
CA ALA A 44 6.05 -2.97 7.03
C ALA A 44 5.29 -2.85 5.70
N ASP A 45 4.61 -3.94 5.32
CA ASP A 45 3.53 -3.88 4.34
C ASP A 45 2.49 -2.92 4.92
N VAL A 46 2.53 -1.68 4.45
CA VAL A 46 1.46 -0.72 4.71
C VAL A 46 0.18 -1.39 4.24
N PRO A 47 -0.85 -1.57 5.09
CA PRO A 47 -2.08 -2.21 4.69
C PRO A 47 -2.75 -1.33 3.63
N MET A 48 -2.53 -1.71 2.37
CA MET A 48 -3.25 -1.22 1.23
C MET A 48 -4.71 -1.54 1.51
N SER A 49 -5.56 -0.54 1.70
CA SER A 49 -6.92 -0.74 2.19
C SER A 49 -7.61 -1.92 1.47
N ASP A 50 -8.03 -2.92 2.23
CA ASP A 50 -8.79 -4.09 1.78
C ASP A 50 -10.23 -3.69 1.44
N ALA A 51 -10.39 -2.60 0.68
CA ALA A 51 -11.67 -2.25 0.10
C ALA A 51 -12.08 -3.40 -0.83
N GLU A 52 -13.07 -4.16 -0.40
CA GLU A 52 -13.57 -5.32 -1.12
C GLU A 52 -14.12 -4.88 -2.49
N LEU A 53 -13.61 -5.51 -3.56
CA LEU A 53 -13.99 -5.20 -4.93
C LEU A 53 -15.20 -6.04 -5.35
N LEU A 54 -16.38 -5.60 -4.96
CA LEU A 54 -17.63 -6.29 -5.24
C LEU A 54 -18.29 -5.80 -6.54
N PRO A 55 -18.97 -6.70 -7.31
CA PRO A 55 -19.80 -6.30 -8.44
C PRO A 55 -20.78 -5.17 -8.09
N GLY A 56 -20.90 -4.19 -8.99
CA GLY A 56 -21.76 -3.02 -8.82
C GLY A 56 -21.27 -1.98 -7.82
N LYS A 57 -20.07 -2.16 -7.24
CA LYS A 57 -19.47 -1.17 -6.32
C LYS A 57 -18.42 -0.32 -7.02
N GLU A 58 -18.40 0.94 -6.60
CA GLU A 58 -17.31 1.87 -6.85
C GLU A 58 -16.49 2.04 -5.58
N VAL A 59 -15.18 2.01 -5.71
CA VAL A 59 -14.23 2.23 -4.61
C VAL A 59 -13.21 3.27 -5.00
N ARG A 60 -12.75 4.04 -4.01
CA ARG A 60 -11.60 4.93 -4.13
C ARG A 60 -10.37 4.21 -3.58
N ILE A 61 -9.32 4.13 -4.38
CA ILE A 61 -8.08 3.44 -4.02
C ILE A 61 -6.93 4.45 -4.11
N THR A 62 -6.04 4.43 -3.13
CA THR A 62 -4.76 5.15 -3.17
C THR A 62 -3.67 4.19 -3.65
N ALA A 63 -3.00 4.55 -4.73
CA ALA A 63 -1.88 3.79 -5.26
C ALA A 63 -0.62 4.09 -4.41
N PRO A 64 0.02 3.10 -3.79
CA PRO A 64 1.05 3.32 -2.78
C PRO A 64 2.35 3.94 -3.30
N LYS A 65 2.80 3.58 -4.51
CA LYS A 65 4.07 4.05 -5.10
C LYS A 65 3.96 5.54 -5.48
N THR A 66 2.82 5.96 -6.02
CA THR A 66 2.61 7.35 -6.49
C THR A 66 1.87 8.23 -5.48
N GLY A 67 1.20 7.64 -4.48
CA GLY A 67 0.34 8.35 -3.53
C GLY A 67 -0.92 8.95 -4.16
N LYS A 68 -1.19 8.66 -5.43
CA LYS A 68 -2.34 9.20 -6.18
C LYS A 68 -3.55 8.31 -6.01
N THR A 69 -4.73 8.92 -5.97
CA THR A 69 -5.98 8.18 -5.90
C THR A 69 -6.56 7.94 -7.28
N PHE A 70 -7.32 6.87 -7.43
CA PHE A 70 -8.17 6.59 -8.57
C PHE A 70 -9.51 6.04 -8.09
N LEU A 71 -10.52 6.07 -8.97
CA LEU A 71 -11.80 5.39 -8.75
C LEU A 71 -11.86 4.12 -9.59
N LEU A 72 -12.36 3.05 -9.00
CA LEU A 72 -12.56 1.77 -9.66
C LEU A 72 -14.01 1.36 -9.50
N TYR A 73 -14.69 1.09 -10.59
CA TYR A 73 -16.01 0.49 -10.60
C TYR A 73 -15.95 -0.92 -11.18
N VAL A 74 -16.49 -1.88 -10.43
CA VAL A 74 -16.64 -3.27 -10.86
C VAL A 74 -18.04 -3.43 -11.45
N PRO A 75 -18.19 -3.96 -12.67
CA PRO A 75 -19.51 -4.06 -13.29
C PRO A 75 -20.40 -5.06 -12.57
N VAL A 76 -21.72 -4.88 -12.66
CA VAL A 76 -22.71 -5.72 -11.94
C VAL A 76 -22.69 -7.17 -12.41
N ASP A 77 -22.29 -7.40 -13.66
CA ASP A 77 -22.16 -8.73 -14.27
C ASP A 77 -20.77 -9.35 -14.07
N TYR A 78 -19.88 -8.71 -13.29
CA TYR A 78 -18.54 -9.23 -13.04
C TYR A 78 -18.58 -10.62 -12.41
N THR A 79 -17.81 -11.52 -13.00
CA THR A 79 -17.46 -12.83 -12.42
C THR A 79 -15.98 -13.09 -12.68
N ASP A 80 -15.33 -13.81 -11.78
CA ASP A 80 -13.93 -14.23 -11.91
C ASP A 80 -13.71 -15.33 -12.97
N LYS A 81 -14.79 -15.90 -13.50
CA LYS A 81 -14.78 -17.02 -14.47
C LYS A 81 -14.28 -16.65 -15.86
N ARG A 82 -14.25 -15.36 -16.20
CA ARG A 82 -13.74 -14.86 -17.49
C ARG A 82 -13.00 -13.53 -17.31
N PRO A 83 -12.05 -13.20 -18.19
CA PRO A 83 -11.47 -11.87 -18.20
C PRO A 83 -12.50 -10.81 -18.59
N PHE A 84 -12.45 -9.66 -17.93
CA PHE A 84 -13.24 -8.47 -18.25
C PHE A 84 -12.37 -7.38 -18.90
N PRO A 85 -12.86 -6.69 -19.94
CA PRO A 85 -12.17 -5.53 -20.48
C PRO A 85 -12.15 -4.39 -19.45
N VAL A 86 -11.08 -3.60 -19.48
CA VAL A 86 -10.86 -2.45 -18.59
C VAL A 86 -10.89 -1.17 -19.41
N LEU A 87 -11.67 -0.19 -18.94
CA LEU A 87 -11.73 1.14 -19.53
C LEU A 87 -11.04 2.12 -18.58
N PHE A 88 -9.88 2.63 -19.00
CA PHE A 88 -9.19 3.71 -18.32
C PHE A 88 -9.69 5.06 -18.85
N TYR A 89 -10.17 5.91 -17.95
CA TYR A 89 -10.68 7.23 -18.27
C TYR A 89 -9.94 8.31 -17.49
N TYR A 90 -9.48 9.33 -18.20
CA TYR A 90 -8.94 10.55 -17.62
C TYR A 90 -9.94 11.69 -17.77
N HIS A 91 -10.12 12.47 -16.71
CA HIS A 91 -11.00 13.62 -16.72
C HIS A 91 -10.43 14.78 -17.55
N GLY A 92 -11.28 15.71 -17.97
CA GLY A 92 -10.85 16.93 -18.67
C GLY A 92 -10.24 18.00 -17.75
N TYR A 93 -9.97 19.18 -18.31
CA TYR A 93 -9.46 20.34 -17.59
C TYR A 93 -10.30 20.68 -16.35
N ARG A 94 -9.64 20.83 -15.19
CA ARG A 94 -10.24 21.07 -13.86
C ARG A 94 -11.24 20.02 -13.38
N GLY A 95 -11.28 18.84 -14.01
CA GLY A 95 -12.06 17.71 -13.55
C GLY A 95 -11.38 16.96 -12.39
N THR A 96 -12.06 15.92 -11.92
CA THR A 96 -11.52 14.93 -10.98
C THR A 96 -11.84 13.53 -11.49
N ALA A 97 -11.10 12.52 -11.03
CA ALA A 97 -11.41 11.12 -11.34
C ALA A 97 -12.92 10.81 -11.13
N THR A 98 -13.53 10.17 -12.12
CA THR A 98 -14.93 9.74 -12.10
C THR A 98 -15.11 8.48 -12.93
N THR A 99 -16.04 7.60 -12.56
CA THR A 99 -16.48 6.47 -13.40
C THR A 99 -17.89 6.68 -13.97
N GLN A 100 -18.56 7.77 -13.55
CA GLN A 100 -20.01 7.95 -13.70
C GLN A 100 -20.49 7.91 -15.15
N MET A 101 -19.78 8.61 -16.05
CA MET A 101 -20.17 8.68 -17.46
C MET A 101 -20.21 7.30 -18.11
N PHE A 102 -19.15 6.51 -17.94
CA PHE A 102 -19.08 5.18 -18.53
C PHE A 102 -20.00 4.19 -17.82
N ARG A 103 -20.13 4.26 -16.48
CA ARG A 103 -21.18 3.50 -15.77
C ARG A 103 -22.57 3.75 -16.33
N HIS A 104 -22.90 5.00 -16.64
CA HIS A 104 -24.22 5.33 -17.18
C HIS A 104 -24.41 4.75 -18.59
N ILE A 105 -23.44 4.93 -19.48
CA ILE A 105 -23.51 4.47 -20.87
C ILE A 105 -23.51 2.94 -20.97
N THR A 106 -22.69 2.27 -20.15
CA THR A 106 -22.62 0.80 -20.11
C THR A 106 -23.70 0.19 -19.22
N LYS A 107 -24.57 1.01 -18.61
CA LYS A 107 -25.55 0.59 -17.58
C LYS A 107 -24.92 -0.17 -16.42
N GLY A 108 -23.63 0.07 -16.17
CA GLY A 108 -22.87 -0.59 -15.11
C GLY A 108 -22.43 -2.01 -15.43
N GLU A 109 -22.49 -2.44 -16.69
CA GLU A 109 -22.14 -3.78 -17.16
C GLU A 109 -20.92 -3.80 -18.10
N GLY A 110 -20.35 -4.98 -18.30
CA GLY A 110 -19.44 -5.31 -19.41
C GLY A 110 -18.00 -4.81 -19.25
N PHE A 111 -17.77 -3.71 -18.54
CA PHE A 111 -16.44 -3.10 -18.38
C PHE A 111 -16.12 -2.80 -16.92
N ILE A 112 -14.90 -3.12 -16.52
CA ILE A 112 -14.29 -2.53 -15.33
C ILE A 112 -13.90 -1.11 -15.70
N VAL A 113 -14.41 -0.12 -14.96
CA VAL A 113 -14.16 1.29 -15.27
C VAL A 113 -13.19 1.87 -14.25
N VAL A 114 -12.10 2.47 -14.74
CA VAL A 114 -11.07 3.09 -13.92
C VAL A 114 -11.02 4.58 -14.22
N GLY A 115 -11.47 5.39 -13.26
CA GLY A 115 -11.33 6.85 -13.28
C GLY A 115 -9.96 7.25 -12.75
N MET A 116 -9.08 7.68 -13.65
CA MET A 116 -7.71 8.07 -13.35
C MET A 116 -7.63 9.56 -12.99
N ASN A 117 -6.78 9.89 -12.02
CA ASN A 117 -6.27 11.25 -11.82
C ASN A 117 -4.95 11.42 -12.59
N TYR A 118 -4.55 12.66 -12.84
CA TYR A 118 -3.19 12.96 -13.29
C TYR A 118 -2.22 12.98 -12.10
N VAL A 119 -1.00 12.49 -12.32
CA VAL A 119 0.07 12.56 -11.34
C VAL A 119 0.62 13.98 -11.23
N THR A 120 0.74 14.65 -12.37
CA THR A 120 1.35 15.97 -12.48
C THR A 120 0.35 17.05 -12.92
N ASP A 121 0.62 18.30 -12.55
CA ASP A 121 -0.17 19.44 -13.00
C ASP A 121 0.18 19.89 -14.43
N ASP A 122 1.15 19.24 -15.08
CA ASP A 122 1.61 19.63 -16.42
C ASP A 122 0.48 19.50 -17.46
N TYR A 123 -0.46 18.57 -17.28
CA TYR A 123 -1.68 18.50 -18.09
C TYR A 123 -2.50 19.80 -18.06
N TYR A 124 -2.62 20.44 -16.88
CA TYR A 124 -3.39 21.68 -16.74
C TYR A 124 -2.70 22.92 -17.31
N LYS A 125 -1.45 22.79 -17.77
CA LYS A 125 -0.70 23.87 -18.43
C LYS A 125 -0.92 23.89 -19.95
N GLY A 126 -1.93 23.15 -20.44
CA GLY A 126 -2.38 23.15 -21.83
C GLY A 126 -1.94 21.93 -22.64
N HIS A 127 -0.84 21.28 -22.26
CA HIS A 127 -0.46 19.97 -22.81
C HIS A 127 0.51 19.24 -21.87
N LEU A 128 0.40 17.92 -21.80
CA LEU A 128 1.44 17.07 -21.22
C LEU A 128 2.41 16.66 -22.36
N PRO A 129 3.64 17.21 -22.42
CA PRO A 129 4.56 16.84 -23.49
C PRO A 129 5.00 15.37 -23.36
N PRO A 130 5.23 14.65 -24.47
CA PRO A 130 5.62 13.24 -24.44
C PRO A 130 6.84 12.95 -23.55
N THR A 131 7.78 13.89 -23.49
CA THR A 131 9.01 13.81 -22.67
C THR A 131 8.76 13.86 -21.16
N LYS A 132 7.57 14.27 -20.71
CA LYS A 132 7.17 14.35 -19.30
C LYS A 132 6.10 13.35 -18.89
N THR A 133 5.82 12.35 -19.73
CA THR A 133 4.80 11.33 -19.46
C THR A 133 5.24 10.26 -18.46
N ALA A 134 6.52 10.22 -18.07
CA ALA A 134 7.06 9.17 -17.22
C ALA A 134 6.29 8.97 -15.89
N PRO A 135 5.89 10.03 -15.15
CA PRO A 135 5.08 9.87 -13.94
C PRO A 135 3.70 9.29 -14.23
N GLU A 136 3.02 9.74 -15.29
CA GLU A 136 1.70 9.22 -15.67
C GLU A 136 1.77 7.75 -16.09
N LYS A 137 2.85 7.37 -16.80
CA LYS A 137 3.09 5.98 -17.20
C LYS A 137 3.35 5.08 -15.99
N ALA A 138 4.12 5.57 -15.02
CA ALA A 138 4.35 4.85 -13.76
C ALA A 138 3.04 4.63 -12.98
N PHE A 139 2.19 5.66 -12.90
CA PHE A 139 0.89 5.54 -12.24
C PHE A 139 -0.07 4.61 -12.99
N PHE A 140 -0.15 4.71 -14.31
CA PHE A 140 -0.96 3.81 -15.12
C PHE A 140 -0.55 2.34 -14.91
N ASN A 141 0.75 2.05 -14.95
CA ASN A 141 1.26 0.70 -14.72
C ASN A 141 0.95 0.21 -13.31
N GLU A 142 1.15 1.07 -12.30
CA GLU A 142 0.81 0.74 -10.92
C GLU A 142 -0.69 0.43 -10.76
N VAL A 143 -1.58 1.25 -11.30
CA VAL A 143 -3.03 0.98 -11.22
C VAL A 143 -3.38 -0.32 -11.95
N THR A 144 -2.76 -0.60 -13.09
CA THR A 144 -2.97 -1.86 -13.82
C THR A 144 -2.52 -3.07 -12.99
N GLU A 145 -1.36 -3.00 -12.33
CA GLU A 145 -0.89 -4.03 -11.39
C GLU A 145 -1.89 -4.23 -10.26
N LEU A 146 -2.34 -3.15 -9.61
CA LEU A 146 -3.30 -3.20 -8.49
C LEU A 146 -4.63 -3.82 -8.88
N VAL A 147 -5.16 -3.46 -10.05
CA VAL A 147 -6.43 -3.99 -10.56
C VAL A 147 -6.27 -5.45 -10.96
N SER A 148 -5.22 -5.81 -11.69
CA SER A 148 -4.97 -7.19 -12.15
C SER A 148 -4.65 -8.17 -11.02
N ALA A 149 -4.13 -7.69 -9.90
CA ALA A 149 -3.92 -8.50 -8.70
C ALA A 149 -5.23 -8.92 -8.01
N ARG A 150 -6.34 -8.21 -8.27
CA ARG A 150 -7.60 -8.36 -7.54
C ARG A 150 -8.78 -8.78 -8.42
N LEU A 151 -8.73 -8.47 -9.72
CA LEU A 151 -9.78 -8.75 -10.69
C LEU A 151 -9.21 -9.51 -11.89
N ASN A 152 -10.01 -10.43 -12.43
CA ASN A 152 -9.70 -11.13 -13.67
C ASN A 152 -9.93 -10.19 -14.86
N ILE A 153 -8.88 -9.47 -15.27
CA ILE A 153 -8.93 -8.51 -16.38
C ILE A 153 -8.37 -9.11 -17.67
N ALA A 154 -8.90 -8.67 -18.81
CA ALA A 154 -8.32 -8.95 -20.12
C ALA A 154 -6.89 -8.38 -20.20
N ARG A 155 -6.00 -9.03 -20.96
CA ARG A 155 -4.60 -8.61 -21.10
C ARG A 155 -4.21 -8.22 -22.53
N ASP A 156 -5.17 -8.27 -23.45
CA ASP A 156 -4.95 -8.03 -24.86
C ASP A 156 -5.11 -6.52 -25.13
N TYR A 157 -3.98 -5.80 -25.10
CA TYR A 157 -3.88 -4.37 -25.44
C TYR A 157 -2.68 -4.13 -26.36
#